data_AF-A0A4R4P5P1-F1
#
_entry.id   AF-A0A4R4P5P1-F1
#
_cell.length_a   1.000
_cell.length_b   1.000
_cell.length_c   1.000
_cell.angle_alpha   90.00
_cell.angle_beta   90.00
_cell.angle_gamma   90.00
#
_symmetry.space_group_name_H-M   'P 1'
#
loop_
_entity.id
_entity.type
_entity.pdbx_description
1 polymer ?
#
loop_
_entity_poly.entity_id
_entity_poly.type
_entity_poly.pdbx_seq_one_letter_code
_entity_poly.pdbx_strand_id
1 'polypeptide(L)'
;MRTIAAAVTLLATTALLTSCTEEQAYCVDLAGYAAGATGVDPTKPADYVKILDDAKKLQESAPADVKDDWAVVVKFAEQAQKAGSDRVELARLSKETGTVLTAYKAITTHAKDACKVDVPALN
;
A
#
# COMPACT_ATOMS: atom_id res chain seq x y z
N MET A 1 43.09 -19.84 -35.58
CA MET A 1 41.70 -19.94 -35.08
C MET A 1 41.61 -19.11 -33.80
N ARG A 2 40.77 -18.07 -33.77
CA ARG A 2 40.54 -17.21 -32.60
C ARG A 2 39.25 -17.67 -31.94
N THR A 3 39.34 -18.33 -30.79
CA THR A 3 38.16 -18.62 -29.95
C THR A 3 37.88 -17.39 -29.11
N ILE A 4 36.73 -16.78 -29.39
CA ILE A 4 36.20 -15.59 -28.74
C ILE A 4 35.84 -15.96 -27.30
N ALA A 5 36.47 -15.31 -26.33
CA ALA A 5 36.05 -15.35 -24.95
C ALA A 5 34.66 -14.71 -24.85
N ALA A 6 33.67 -15.51 -24.44
CA ALA A 6 32.34 -15.01 -24.11
C ALA A 6 32.44 -14.18 -22.82
N ALA A 7 32.56 -12.87 -22.97
CA ALA A 7 32.34 -11.94 -21.89
C ALA A 7 30.83 -11.92 -21.59
N VAL A 8 30.44 -12.58 -20.50
CA VAL A 8 29.10 -12.45 -19.93
C VAL A 8 29.00 -11.06 -19.32
N THR A 9 28.35 -10.14 -20.03
CA THR A 9 27.98 -8.83 -19.52
C THR A 9 26.90 -8.98 -18.44
N LEU A 10 27.33 -9.22 -17.20
CA LEU A 10 26.53 -9.03 -15.98
C LEU A 10 26.35 -7.52 -15.74
N LEU A 11 25.45 -6.89 -16.49
CA LEU A 11 25.08 -5.48 -16.30
C LEU A 11 23.55 -5.34 -16.30
N ALA A 12 22.89 -6.02 -15.36
CA ALA A 12 21.46 -5.82 -15.09
C ALA A 12 21.01 -6.30 -13.68
N THR A 13 21.92 -6.48 -12.72
CA THR A 13 21.56 -7.06 -11.40
C THR A 13 21.29 -6.04 -10.32
N THR A 14 21.71 -4.78 -10.47
CA THR A 14 21.54 -3.78 -9.40
C THR A 14 20.08 -3.37 -9.19
N ALA A 15 19.29 -3.22 -10.27
CA ALA A 15 17.87 -2.85 -10.17
C ALA A 15 17.00 -3.94 -9.52
N LEU A 16 17.34 -5.22 -9.74
CA LEU A 16 16.67 -6.35 -9.11
C LEU A 16 17.08 -6.54 -7.64
N LEU A 17 18.30 -6.17 -7.28
CA LEU A 17 18.78 -6.23 -5.90
C LEU A 17 18.20 -5.08 -5.06
N THR A 18 18.05 -3.88 -5.62
CA THR A 18 17.42 -2.74 -4.94
C THR A 18 15.93 -2.96 -4.74
N SER A 19 15.22 -3.51 -5.73
CA SER A 19 13.79 -3.82 -5.59
C SER A 19 13.53 -4.88 -4.53
N CYS A 20 14.41 -5.88 -4.39
CA CYS A 20 14.31 -6.86 -3.30
C CYS A 20 14.50 -6.20 -1.92
N THR A 21 15.37 -5.20 -1.79
CA THR A 21 15.55 -4.47 -0.50
C THR A 21 14.42 -3.51 -0.21
N GLU A 22 13.86 -2.85 -1.22
CA GLU A 22 12.72 -1.93 -1.08
C GLU A 22 11.44 -2.70 -0.72
N GLU A 23 11.20 -3.84 -1.36
CA GLU A 23 10.08 -4.72 -1.03
C GLU A 23 10.20 -5.28 0.40
N GLN A 24 11.41 -5.67 0.84
CA GLN A 24 11.64 -6.08 2.23
C GLN A 24 11.35 -4.96 3.22
N ALA A 25 11.77 -3.72 2.94
CA ALA A 25 11.48 -2.56 3.77
C ALA A 25 9.97 -2.30 3.84
N TYR A 26 9.28 -2.33 2.70
CA TYR A 26 7.82 -2.25 2.63
C TYR A 26 7.15 -3.33 3.48
N CYS A 27 7.58 -4.58 3.38
CA CYS A 27 7.00 -5.67 4.17
C CYS A 27 7.21 -5.49 5.68
N VAL A 28 8.35 -4.93 6.11
CA VAL A 28 8.61 -4.60 7.52
C VAL A 28 7.69 -3.48 8.00
N ASP A 29 7.57 -2.40 7.23
CA ASP A 29 6.67 -1.29 7.55
C ASP A 29 5.21 -1.75 7.60
N LEU A 30 4.83 -2.64 6.68
CA LEU A 30 3.48 -3.20 6.60
C LEU A 30 3.14 -4.07 7.81
N ALA A 31 4.10 -4.82 8.35
CA ALA A 31 3.92 -5.56 9.59
C ALA A 31 3.71 -4.64 10.80
N GLY A 32 4.45 -3.52 10.85
CA GLY A 32 4.25 -2.47 11.85
C GLY A 32 2.86 -1.85 11.76
N TYR A 33 2.41 -1.55 10.53
CA TYR A 33 1.06 -1.08 10.27
C TYR A 33 -0.01 -2.10 10.71
N ALA A 34 0.15 -3.39 10.36
CA ALA A 34 -0.80 -4.44 10.75
C ALA A 34 -1.00 -4.54 12.27
N ALA A 35 0.07 -4.35 13.05
CA ALA A 35 0.00 -4.34 14.51
C ALA A 35 -0.72 -3.09 15.07
N GLY A 36 -0.69 -1.97 14.34
CA GLY A 36 -1.27 -0.68 14.75
C GLY A 36 -2.65 -0.37 14.16
N ALA A 37 -3.03 -1.00 13.05
CA ALA A 37 -4.22 -0.72 12.24
C ALA A 37 -5.53 -1.25 12.86
N THR A 38 -5.72 -1.00 14.16
CA THR A 38 -6.95 -1.34 14.88
C THR A 38 -7.88 -0.13 14.95
N GLY A 39 -9.18 -0.34 14.77
CA GLY A 39 -10.20 0.71 14.99
C GLY A 39 -10.50 1.64 13.81
N VAL A 40 -10.18 1.23 12.58
CA VAL A 40 -10.76 1.83 11.37
C VAL A 40 -12.05 1.08 11.04
N ASP A 41 -13.19 1.77 11.09
CA ASP A 41 -14.44 1.26 10.54
C ASP A 41 -14.45 1.51 9.02
N PRO A 42 -14.39 0.47 8.17
CA PRO A 42 -14.36 0.64 6.71
C PRO A 42 -15.57 1.37 6.13
N THR A 43 -16.68 1.39 6.86
CA THR A 43 -17.93 2.02 6.44
C THR A 43 -17.98 3.51 6.80
N LYS A 44 -17.03 3.99 7.63
CA LYS A 44 -16.93 5.38 8.07
C LYS A 44 -15.76 6.09 7.41
N PRO A 45 -15.98 6.96 6.41
CA PRO A 45 -14.89 7.68 5.73
C PRO A 45 -13.97 8.43 6.70
N ALA A 46 -14.53 9.05 7.74
CA ALA A 46 -13.76 9.78 8.75
C ALA A 46 -12.73 8.91 9.50
N ASP A 47 -12.95 7.60 9.61
CA ASP A 47 -12.03 6.70 10.29
C ASP A 47 -10.75 6.44 9.48
N TYR A 48 -10.78 6.65 8.15
CA TYR A 48 -9.59 6.48 7.29
C TYR A 48 -8.50 7.53 7.57
N VAL A 49 -8.85 8.66 8.20
CA VAL A 49 -7.87 9.67 8.63
C VAL A 49 -6.89 9.08 9.65
N LYS A 50 -7.32 8.08 10.45
CA LYS A 50 -6.48 7.42 11.46
C LYS A 50 -5.28 6.69 10.87
N ILE A 51 -5.37 6.27 9.60
CA ILE A 51 -4.31 5.53 8.90
C ILE A 51 -3.61 6.37 7.83
N LEU A 52 -3.94 7.64 7.68
CA LEU A 52 -3.45 8.47 6.56
C LEU A 52 -1.92 8.55 6.53
N ASP A 53 -1.28 8.82 7.67
CA ASP A 53 0.17 9.02 7.72
C ASP A 53 0.92 7.71 7.46
N ASP A 54 0.42 6.58 7.95
CA ASP A 54 1.03 5.28 7.69
C ASP A 54 0.77 4.82 6.25
N ALA A 55 -0.43 5.06 5.71
CA ALA A 55 -0.74 4.80 4.31
C ALA A 55 0.17 5.59 3.36
N LYS A 56 0.52 6.85 3.71
CA LYS A 56 1.49 7.66 2.95
C LYS A 56 2.88 7.04 2.95
N LYS A 57 3.40 6.65 4.12
CA LYS A 57 4.71 6.00 4.22
C LYS A 57 4.74 4.70 3.42
N LEU A 58 3.69 3.88 3.54
CA LEU A 58 3.57 2.61 2.81
C LEU A 58 3.45 2.82 1.31
N GLN A 59 2.73 3.85 0.84
CA GLN A 59 2.67 4.20 -0.58
C GLN A 59 4.06 4.53 -1.15
N GLU A 60 4.89 5.24 -0.38
CA GLU A 60 6.23 5.64 -0.83
C GLU A 60 7.12 4.42 -1.08
N SER A 61 7.14 3.47 -0.13
CA SER A 61 7.96 2.24 -0.19
C SER A 61 7.30 1.07 -0.94
N ALA A 62 6.01 1.16 -1.25
CA ALA A 62 5.27 0.06 -1.89
C ALA A 62 5.86 -0.35 -3.24
N PRO A 63 5.89 -1.68 -3.53
CA PRO A 63 6.21 -2.16 -4.86
C PRO A 63 5.12 -1.74 -5.86
N ALA A 64 5.48 -1.71 -7.14
CA ALA A 64 4.60 -1.21 -8.21
C ALA A 64 3.23 -1.89 -8.23
N ASP A 65 3.17 -3.17 -7.88
CA ASP A 65 1.97 -3.99 -7.90
C ASP A 65 0.85 -3.50 -6.96
N VAL A 66 1.19 -2.79 -5.87
CA VAL A 66 0.23 -2.26 -4.90
C VAL A 66 0.39 -0.77 -4.59
N LYS A 67 1.33 -0.09 -5.25
CA LYS A 67 1.58 1.35 -5.05
C LYS A 67 0.36 2.19 -5.42
N ASP A 68 -0.33 1.85 -6.50
CA ASP A 68 -1.55 2.53 -6.93
C ASP A 68 -2.73 2.24 -5.99
N ASP A 69 -2.81 1.04 -5.43
CA ASP A 69 -3.82 0.71 -4.41
C ASP A 69 -3.60 1.54 -3.14
N TRP A 70 -2.35 1.70 -2.70
CA TRP A 70 -2.03 2.62 -1.60
C TRP A 70 -2.40 4.07 -1.92
N ALA A 71 -2.18 4.51 -3.17
CA ALA A 71 -2.59 5.84 -3.61
C ALA A 71 -4.10 6.06 -3.50
N VAL A 72 -4.91 5.03 -3.78
CA VAL A 72 -6.37 5.07 -3.59
C VAL A 72 -6.73 5.26 -2.12
N VAL A 73 -6.09 4.48 -1.22
CA VAL A 73 -6.31 4.60 0.24
C VAL A 73 -5.93 5.99 0.75
N VAL A 74 -4.75 6.49 0.37
CA VAL A 74 -4.26 7.82 0.75
C VAL A 74 -5.22 8.90 0.26
N LYS A 75 -5.59 8.88 -1.02
CA LYS A 75 -6.50 9.88 -1.60
C LYS A 75 -7.85 9.91 -0.88
N PHE A 76 -8.42 8.74 -0.60
CA PHE A 76 -9.69 8.65 0.12
C PHE A 76 -9.58 9.22 1.55
N ALA A 77 -8.50 8.87 2.27
CA ALA A 77 -8.23 9.38 3.59
C ALA A 77 -7.97 10.91 3.61
N GLU A 78 -7.29 11.46 2.60
CA GLU A 78 -7.10 12.91 2.44
C GLU A 78 -8.43 13.63 2.17
N GLN A 79 -9.29 13.06 1.32
CA GLN A 79 -10.62 13.61 1.08
C GLN A 79 -11.46 13.58 2.36
N ALA A 80 -11.39 12.50 3.14
CA ALA A 80 -12.07 12.41 4.43
C ALA A 80 -11.52 13.42 5.45
N GLN A 81 -10.20 13.59 5.52
CA GLN A 81 -9.56 14.61 6.35
C GLN A 81 -10.03 16.02 5.96
N LYS A 82 -10.09 16.31 4.66
CA LYS A 82 -10.57 17.58 4.12
C LYS A 82 -12.05 17.82 4.42
N ALA A 83 -12.88 16.77 4.34
CA ALA A 83 -14.29 16.85 4.70
C ALA A 83 -14.50 17.13 6.20
N GLY A 84 -13.58 16.67 7.06
CA GLY A 84 -13.64 16.92 8.49
C GLY A 84 -14.95 16.40 9.10
N SER A 85 -15.79 17.30 9.61
CA SER A 85 -17.12 16.98 10.15
C SER A 85 -18.29 17.28 9.19
N ASP A 86 -18.02 17.64 7.94
CA ASP A 86 -19.05 17.92 6.94
C ASP A 86 -19.80 16.62 6.58
N ARG A 87 -21.03 16.51 7.07
CA ARG A 87 -21.86 15.32 6.88
C ARG A 87 -22.24 15.08 5.42
N VAL A 88 -22.34 16.13 4.60
CA VAL A 88 -22.69 15.99 3.18
C VAL A 88 -21.52 15.42 2.41
N GLU A 89 -20.32 15.94 2.64
CA GLU A 89 -19.10 15.42 2.00
C GLU A 89 -18.74 14.02 2.50
N LEU A 90 -18.89 13.75 3.80
CA LEU A 90 -18.70 12.40 4.33
C LEU A 90 -19.71 11.41 3.74
N ALA A 91 -20.99 11.79 3.60
CA ALA A 91 -21.99 10.93 2.96
C ALA A 91 -21.72 10.72 1.46
N ARG A 92 -21.12 11.70 0.77
CA ARG A 92 -20.65 11.55 -0.60
C ARG A 92 -19.51 10.54 -0.68
N LEU A 93 -18.51 10.67 0.21
CA LEU A 93 -17.37 9.75 0.31
C LEU A 93 -17.79 8.33 0.69
N SER A 94 -18.82 8.14 1.51
CA SER A 94 -19.34 6.80 1.83
C SER A 94 -19.72 6.01 0.58
N LYS A 95 -20.08 6.65 -0.53
CA LYS A 95 -20.39 5.99 -1.81
C LYS A 95 -19.15 5.48 -2.55
N GLU A 96 -17.97 5.98 -2.21
CA GLU A 96 -16.67 5.60 -2.80
C GLU A 96 -15.96 4.51 -1.98
N THR A 97 -16.54 4.09 -0.84
CA THR A 97 -15.96 3.06 0.05
C THR A 97 -15.72 1.72 -0.65
N GLY A 98 -16.55 1.34 -1.63
CA GLY A 98 -16.32 0.12 -2.40
C GLY A 98 -14.98 0.11 -3.16
N THR A 99 -14.54 1.27 -3.66
CA THR A 99 -13.27 1.41 -4.37
C THR A 99 -12.10 1.27 -3.40
N VAL A 100 -12.16 1.93 -2.24
CA VAL A 100 -11.07 1.84 -1.25
C VAL A 100 -10.97 0.44 -0.64
N LEU A 101 -12.10 -0.24 -0.43
CA LEU A 101 -12.13 -1.64 0.03
C LEU A 101 -11.51 -2.60 -0.99
N THR A 102 -11.72 -2.35 -2.29
CA THR A 102 -11.09 -3.15 -3.35
C THR A 102 -9.58 -2.98 -3.36
N ALA A 103 -9.09 -1.74 -3.26
CA ALA A 103 -7.66 -1.45 -3.14
C ALA A 103 -7.06 -2.09 -1.88
N TYR A 104 -7.75 -1.97 -0.74
CA TYR A 104 -7.31 -2.60 0.51
C TYR A 104 -7.27 -4.12 0.43
N LYS A 105 -8.19 -4.74 -0.32
CA LYS A 105 -8.16 -6.18 -0.60
C LYS A 105 -6.93 -6.58 -1.43
N ALA A 106 -6.55 -5.79 -2.43
CA ALA A 106 -5.34 -6.03 -3.21
C ALA A 106 -4.07 -5.93 -2.32
N ILE A 107 -3.98 -4.88 -1.50
CA ILE A 107 -2.91 -4.68 -0.53
C ILE A 107 -2.81 -5.86 0.44
N THR A 108 -3.90 -6.27 1.06
CA THR A 108 -3.92 -7.39 2.03
C THR A 108 -3.59 -8.73 1.37
N THR A 109 -4.00 -8.94 0.11
CA THR A 109 -3.62 -10.13 -0.67
C THR A 109 -2.11 -10.14 -0.92
N HIS A 110 -1.55 -9.02 -1.40
CA HIS A 110 -0.11 -8.89 -1.59
C HIS A 110 0.67 -9.04 -0.28
N ALA A 111 0.16 -8.47 0.82
CA ALA A 111 0.75 -8.61 2.15
C ALA A 111 0.91 -10.08 2.54
N LYS A 112 -0.13 -10.88 2.30
CA LYS A 112 -0.13 -12.30 2.59
C LYS A 112 0.77 -13.09 1.63
N ASP A 113 0.71 -12.79 0.34
CA ASP A 113 1.34 -13.62 -0.69
C ASP A 113 2.83 -13.30 -0.86
N ALA A 114 3.20 -12.02 -0.89
CA ALA A 114 4.58 -11.57 -1.04
C ALA A 114 5.27 -11.38 0.32
N CYS A 115 4.64 -10.69 1.26
CA CYS A 115 5.27 -10.32 2.53
C CYS A 115 5.11 -11.35 3.66
N LYS A 116 4.19 -12.32 3.53
CA LYS A 116 3.78 -13.25 4.61
C LYS A 116 3.32 -12.53 5.88
N VAL A 117 2.71 -11.34 5.71
CA VAL A 117 2.15 -10.52 6.79
C VAL A 117 0.63 -10.61 6.74
N ASP A 118 0.01 -10.92 7.88
CA ASP A 118 -1.44 -10.84 8.05
C ASP A 118 -1.83 -9.42 8.46
N VAL A 119 -2.26 -8.62 7.48
CA VAL A 119 -2.85 -7.29 7.72
C VAL A 119 -4.33 -7.48 8.07
N PRO A 120 -4.85 -6.87 9.16
CA PRO A 120 -6.28 -6.93 9.47
C PRO A 120 -7.11 -6.47 8.27
N ALA A 121 -8.06 -7.29 7.84
CA ALA A 121 -8.99 -6.86 6.82
C ALA A 121 -9.88 -5.74 7.38
N LEU A 122 -10.07 -4.69 6.58
CA LEU A 122 -11.13 -3.72 6.82
C LEU A 122 -12.42 -4.35 6.30
N ASN A 123 -13.18 -4.97 7.19
CA ASN A 123 -14.48 -5.60 6.90
C ASN A 123 -15.59 -5.02 7.76
#